data_AF-A0A7S1NKF3-F1
#
_entry.id   AF-A0A7S1NKF3-F1
#
_cell.length_a   1.000
_cell.length_b   1.000
_cell.length_c   1.000
_cell.angle_alpha   90.00
_cell.angle_beta   90.00
_cell.angle_gamma   90.00
#
_symmetry.space_group_name_H-M   'P 1'
#
loop_
_entity.id
_entity.type
_entity.pdbx_description
1 polymer ?
#
loop_
_entity_poly.entity_id
_entity_poly.type
_entity_poly.pdbx_seq_one_letter_code
_entity_poly.pdbx_strand_id
1 'polypeptide(L)'
;MDKSDSDERQLYGLIWRRFVACQMQPAKFLSTSLVAEATSGDDTFELRTNGRVMQFDGYLKVAVSGSKADRVLPGLAEGQRLGLVELLPTQQFTKPPARYNEASLVKELEARGIGRPSTYATVVTTIQERGYVEKHGRQFFAEKIGDVVTQRLEHSFTDLMDYGFTAGMEQDLDDIAAGNREWTAMLDAFFETLSTKIETAGRSEEEGGMKMGKPHMTSIKCPSCQRPMALRLAATGMFLGCSGYGSPDPCRTTMSLTPVDVLKNDIDTIPIDIRRCGTCSSMMDSYIVDQQRCLHVCADYPRCDVCSVEEGNFDVPGYSGSSVPCDKCTDGQLQLKTGRFGPYYGCNSCGNTRKVLKDGTPAPPKMDPVPFPELRCEKVDDTYVLRDGMNGLFLAASQFPKKREIRAPFVDELLPHKDEIDPKYSHLFSAPVTDPDGNRAVVKCDRTTKEHYIMGLVDGKSSGYSAHYDSTTGQWNWDAAVKKVAKPRAKKAPAKRSAKPRAKKAPAKRSTRKKADAAV
;
A
#
# COMPACT_ATOMS: atom_id res chain seq x y z
N MET A 1 2.59 -29.91 20.50
CA MET A 1 2.00 -29.03 19.45
C MET A 1 1.71 -27.63 20.03
N ASP A 2 2.69 -27.01 20.70
CA ASP A 2 2.41 -25.88 21.61
C ASP A 2 3.02 -24.53 21.19
N LYS A 3 3.41 -24.41 19.92
CA LYS A 3 3.91 -23.16 19.32
C LYS A 3 3.48 -23.00 17.86
N SER A 4 2.26 -23.43 17.51
CA SER A 4 1.67 -22.98 16.25
C SER A 4 1.05 -21.60 16.48
N ASP A 5 1.31 -20.67 15.58
CA ASP A 5 0.80 -19.31 15.62
C ASP A 5 -0.74 -19.34 15.72
N SER A 6 -1.35 -18.34 16.36
CA SER A 6 -2.82 -18.31 16.57
C SER A 6 -3.57 -18.48 15.24
N ASP A 7 -3.04 -17.87 14.18
CA ASP A 7 -3.63 -17.88 12.84
C ASP A 7 -3.53 -19.26 12.17
N GLU A 8 -2.45 -20.01 12.41
CA GLU A 8 -2.29 -21.38 11.90
C GLU A 8 -3.35 -22.32 12.49
N ARG A 9 -3.62 -22.19 13.81
CA ARG A 9 -4.67 -22.98 14.48
C ARG A 9 -6.05 -22.63 13.96
N GLN A 10 -6.32 -21.35 13.73
CA GLN A 10 -7.60 -20.91 13.17
C GLN A 10 -7.80 -21.41 11.74
N LEU A 11 -6.78 -21.31 10.89
CA LEU A 11 -6.82 -21.80 9.51
C LEU A 11 -6.98 -23.33 9.45
N TYR A 12 -6.20 -24.07 10.25
CA TYR A 12 -6.35 -25.52 10.34
C TYR A 12 -7.74 -25.91 10.85
N GLY A 13 -8.25 -25.22 11.87
CA GLY A 13 -9.60 -25.44 12.38
C GLY A 13 -10.68 -25.22 11.32
N LEU A 14 -10.53 -24.20 10.48
CA LEU A 14 -11.43 -23.94 9.35
C LEU A 14 -11.37 -25.08 8.31
N ILE A 15 -10.16 -25.47 7.90
CA ILE A 15 -9.94 -26.57 6.93
C ILE A 15 -10.55 -27.87 7.46
N TRP A 16 -10.24 -28.21 8.71
CA TRP A 16 -10.73 -29.44 9.36
C TRP A 16 -12.25 -29.47 9.42
N ARG A 17 -12.90 -28.38 9.86
CA ARG A 17 -14.37 -28.31 9.92
C ARG A 17 -14.98 -28.46 8.54
N ARG A 18 -14.41 -27.81 7.52
CA ARG A 18 -14.92 -27.89 6.15
C ARG A 18 -14.78 -29.31 5.57
N PHE A 19 -13.65 -29.96 5.81
CA PHE A 19 -13.39 -31.33 5.37
C PHE A 19 -14.32 -32.34 6.05
N VAL A 20 -14.49 -32.26 7.37
CA VAL A 20 -15.40 -33.17 8.07
C VAL A 20 -16.85 -32.94 7.63
N ALA A 21 -17.28 -31.67 7.52
CA ALA A 21 -18.63 -31.33 7.12
C ALA A 21 -19.00 -31.80 5.70
N CYS A 22 -18.05 -31.86 4.75
CA CYS A 22 -18.35 -32.29 3.39
C CYS A 22 -18.68 -33.79 3.26
N GLN A 23 -18.37 -34.59 4.30
CA GLN A 23 -18.69 -36.02 4.37
C GLN A 23 -19.90 -36.31 5.28
N MET A 24 -20.53 -35.28 5.85
CA MET A 24 -21.68 -35.43 6.75
C MET A 24 -23.02 -35.36 6.00
N GLN A 25 -24.08 -35.84 6.66
CA GLN A 25 -25.44 -35.79 6.13
C GLN A 25 -25.95 -34.34 6.00
N PRO A 26 -26.80 -34.03 5.00
CA PRO A 26 -27.46 -32.74 4.87
C PRO A 26 -28.29 -32.37 6.10
N ALA A 27 -28.30 -31.09 6.47
CA ALA A 27 -29.22 -30.55 7.46
C ALA A 27 -30.66 -30.56 6.92
N LYS A 28 -31.65 -30.79 7.80
CA LYS A 28 -33.08 -30.77 7.45
C LYS A 28 -33.78 -29.61 8.15
N PHE A 29 -34.60 -28.88 7.39
CA PHE A 29 -35.38 -27.75 7.88
C PHE A 29 -36.85 -27.92 7.50
N LEU A 30 -37.74 -27.45 8.36
CA LEU A 30 -39.15 -27.22 8.07
C LEU A 30 -39.34 -25.73 7.79
N SER A 31 -39.62 -25.38 6.54
CA SER A 31 -39.90 -23.99 6.13
C SER A 31 -41.40 -23.73 6.19
N THR A 32 -41.78 -22.60 6.80
CA THR A 32 -43.16 -22.14 6.91
C THR A 32 -43.28 -20.79 6.22
N SER A 33 -44.18 -20.67 5.24
CA SER A 33 -44.53 -19.41 4.58
C SER A 33 -45.96 -19.06 4.98
N LEU A 34 -46.16 -17.85 5.51
CA LEU A 34 -47.46 -17.32 5.86
C LEU A 34 -47.81 -16.16 4.93
N VAL A 35 -49.03 -16.20 4.43
CA VAL A 35 -49.65 -15.12 3.67
C VAL A 35 -50.90 -14.70 4.44
N ALA A 36 -51.01 -13.41 4.74
CA ALA A 36 -52.16 -12.84 5.42
C ALA A 36 -52.78 -11.75 4.54
N GLU A 37 -54.10 -11.81 4.38
CA GLU A 37 -54.88 -10.76 3.74
C GLU A 37 -55.34 -9.77 4.81
N ALA A 38 -55.15 -8.47 4.53
CA ALA A 38 -55.63 -7.40 5.39
C ALA A 38 -56.43 -6.40 4.55
N THR A 39 -57.63 -6.06 5.01
CA THR A 39 -58.48 -5.07 4.35
C THR A 39 -58.46 -3.77 5.15
N SER A 40 -58.27 -2.65 4.47
CA SER A 40 -58.36 -1.31 5.05
C SER A 40 -59.19 -0.43 4.13
N GLY A 41 -60.45 -0.16 4.50
CA GLY A 41 -61.41 0.48 3.60
C GLY A 41 -61.76 -0.44 2.43
N ASP A 42 -61.66 0.07 1.20
CA ASP A 42 -61.90 -0.70 -0.03
C ASP A 42 -60.64 -1.43 -0.53
N ASP A 43 -59.47 -1.17 0.06
CA ASP A 43 -58.20 -1.75 -0.37
C ASP A 43 -57.92 -3.08 0.36
N THR A 44 -57.43 -4.06 -0.40
CA THR A 44 -56.97 -5.35 0.12
C THR A 44 -55.46 -5.47 -0.07
N PHE A 45 -54.74 -5.73 1.02
CA PHE A 45 -53.30 -5.87 1.07
C PHE A 45 -52.92 -7.32 1.35
N GLU A 46 -51.78 -7.73 0.79
CA GLU A 46 -51.20 -9.05 1.03
C GLU A 46 -49.88 -8.89 1.82
N LEU A 47 -49.82 -9.49 3.00
CA LEU A 47 -48.64 -9.51 3.85
C LEU A 47 -48.00 -10.90 3.82
N ARG A 48 -46.68 -10.94 3.60
CA ARG A 48 -45.92 -12.20 3.56
C ARG A 48 -44.89 -12.27 4.68
N THR A 49 -44.76 -13.43 5.30
CA THR A 49 -43.63 -13.72 6.18
C THR A 49 -43.17 -15.17 6.06
N ASN A 50 -41.86 -15.37 6.20
CA ASN A 50 -41.23 -16.67 6.10
C ASN A 50 -40.48 -16.98 7.39
N GLY A 51 -40.53 -18.24 7.80
CA GLY A 51 -39.77 -18.78 8.91
C GLY A 51 -39.29 -20.19 8.61
N ARG A 52 -38.34 -20.66 9.42
CA ARG A 52 -37.87 -22.04 9.32
C ARG A 52 -37.47 -22.57 10.69
N VAL A 53 -37.64 -23.87 10.87
CA VAL A 53 -37.26 -24.61 12.07
C VAL A 53 -36.31 -25.73 11.68
N MET A 54 -35.14 -25.82 12.33
CA MET A 54 -34.19 -26.90 12.11
C MET A 54 -34.73 -28.20 12.73
N GLN A 55 -34.82 -29.25 11.92
CA GLN A 55 -35.26 -30.60 12.33
C GLN A 55 -34.06 -31.53 12.56
N PHE A 56 -32.98 -31.34 11.79
CA PHE A 56 -31.74 -32.10 11.91
C PHE A 56 -30.56 -31.20 11.52
N ASP A 57 -29.54 -31.15 12.38
CA ASP A 57 -28.36 -30.30 12.25
C ASP A 57 -27.40 -30.78 11.16
N GLY A 58 -27.23 -32.10 11.01
CA GLY A 58 -26.35 -32.70 9.99
C GLY A 58 -24.96 -32.06 10.00
N TYR A 59 -24.46 -31.68 8.82
CA TYR A 59 -23.14 -31.04 8.67
C TYR A 59 -23.00 -29.69 9.43
N LEU A 60 -24.09 -28.99 9.75
CA LEU A 60 -24.04 -27.70 10.45
C LEU A 60 -23.54 -27.83 11.90
N LYS A 61 -23.60 -29.03 12.48
CA LYS A 61 -23.06 -29.33 13.82
C LYS A 61 -21.56 -29.05 13.91
N VAL A 62 -20.83 -29.29 12.83
CA VAL A 62 -19.37 -29.09 12.74
C VAL A 62 -19.05 -27.82 11.97
N ALA A 63 -19.81 -27.50 10.94
CA ALA A 63 -19.70 -26.25 10.17
C ALA A 63 -20.60 -25.16 10.79
N VAL A 64 -20.27 -24.72 12.01
CA VAL A 64 -20.96 -23.60 12.66
C VAL A 64 -20.66 -22.33 11.89
N SER A 65 -21.49 -22.01 10.90
CA SER A 65 -21.55 -20.70 10.28
C SER A 65 -22.29 -19.76 11.25
N GLY A 66 -21.79 -18.54 11.44
CA GLY A 66 -22.42 -17.50 12.26
C GLY A 66 -23.72 -16.95 11.64
N SER A 67 -24.64 -17.80 11.22
CA SER A 67 -25.93 -17.36 10.70
C SER A 67 -26.75 -16.77 11.85
N LYS A 68 -27.45 -15.68 11.56
CA LYS A 68 -28.51 -15.15 12.43
C LYS A 68 -29.44 -16.28 12.87
N ALA A 69 -29.92 -16.22 14.11
CA ALA A 69 -30.91 -17.16 14.62
C ALA A 69 -32.09 -17.25 13.64
N ASP A 70 -32.50 -18.47 13.31
CA ASP A 70 -33.61 -18.70 12.40
C ASP A 70 -34.90 -18.14 13.00
N ARG A 71 -35.67 -17.45 12.17
CA ARG A 71 -36.98 -16.92 12.58
C ARG A 71 -37.96 -18.08 12.67
N VAL A 72 -38.37 -18.43 13.89
CA VAL A 72 -39.42 -19.40 14.16
C VAL A 72 -40.76 -18.69 14.14
N LEU A 73 -41.71 -19.23 13.39
CA LEU A 73 -43.08 -18.72 13.34
C LEU A 73 -43.97 -19.53 14.30
N PRO A 74 -44.98 -18.90 14.92
CA PRO A 74 -45.97 -19.60 15.72
C PRO A 74 -46.82 -20.52 14.84
N GLY A 75 -47.38 -21.58 15.43
CA GLY A 75 -48.38 -22.40 14.77
C GLY A 75 -49.66 -21.61 14.56
N LEU A 76 -50.04 -21.39 13.30
CA LEU A 76 -51.26 -20.71 12.91
C LEU A 76 -52.10 -21.65 12.04
N ALA A 77 -53.43 -21.54 12.16
CA ALA A 77 -54.36 -22.28 11.30
C ALA A 77 -54.80 -21.41 10.11
N GLU A 78 -55.15 -22.06 9.00
CA GLU A 78 -55.77 -21.36 7.86
C GLU A 78 -57.09 -20.71 8.29
N GLY A 79 -57.32 -19.46 7.86
CA GLY A 79 -58.49 -18.66 8.24
C GLY A 79 -58.43 -18.04 9.65
N GLN A 80 -57.34 -18.24 10.39
CA GLN A 80 -57.19 -17.62 11.71
C GLN A 80 -57.11 -16.08 11.60
N ARG A 81 -57.96 -15.40 12.37
CA ARG A 81 -57.95 -13.93 12.45
C ARG A 81 -56.78 -13.45 13.31
N LEU A 82 -55.99 -12.52 12.78
CA LEU A 82 -54.87 -11.89 13.48
C LEU A 82 -55.24 -10.44 13.82
N GLY A 83 -54.95 -10.03 15.06
CA GLY A 83 -55.08 -8.64 15.49
C GLY A 83 -53.85 -7.84 15.08
N LEU A 84 -54.05 -6.66 14.46
CA LEU A 84 -52.96 -5.73 14.19
C LEU A 84 -52.44 -5.15 15.52
N VAL A 85 -51.14 -5.26 15.76
CA VAL A 85 -50.48 -4.69 16.95
C VAL A 85 -49.86 -3.34 16.62
N GLU A 86 -49.02 -3.30 15.58
CA GLU A 86 -48.25 -2.11 15.20
C GLU A 86 -47.94 -2.14 13.69
N LEU A 87 -47.86 -0.95 13.07
CA LEU A 87 -47.33 -0.76 11.72
C LEU A 87 -46.01 0.02 11.80
N LEU A 88 -44.92 -0.59 11.34
CA LEU A 88 -43.57 -0.02 11.37
C LEU A 88 -43.11 0.39 9.96
N PRO A 89 -43.37 1.64 9.51
CA PRO A 89 -42.88 2.10 8.22
C PRO A 89 -41.36 2.29 8.26
N THR A 90 -40.64 1.62 7.35
CA THR A 90 -39.19 1.80 7.20
C THR A 90 -38.86 2.28 5.80
N GLN A 91 -38.16 3.41 5.68
CA GLN A 91 -37.61 3.85 4.40
C GLN A 91 -36.33 3.06 4.10
N GLN A 92 -36.22 2.55 2.87
CA GLN A 92 -35.03 1.85 2.40
C GLN A 92 -34.55 2.48 1.09
N PHE A 93 -33.25 2.38 0.85
CA PHE A 93 -32.61 2.81 -0.39
C PHE A 93 -32.02 1.61 -1.12
N THR A 94 -31.95 1.69 -2.45
CA THR A 94 -31.24 0.70 -3.26
C THR A 94 -29.75 0.78 -2.94
N LYS A 95 -29.14 -0.38 -2.70
CA LYS A 95 -27.71 -0.47 -2.44
C LYS A 95 -26.95 -0.63 -3.76
N PRO A 96 -25.80 0.05 -3.92
CA PRO A 96 -24.94 -0.20 -5.07
C PRO A 96 -24.37 -1.62 -5.02
N PRO A 97 -23.82 -2.13 -6.14
CA PRO A 97 -23.05 -3.36 -6.13
C PRO A 97 -21.94 -3.31 -5.09
N ALA A 98 -21.80 -4.40 -4.33
CA ALA A 98 -20.76 -4.48 -3.31
C ALA A 98 -19.37 -4.44 -3.95
N ARG A 99 -18.47 -3.67 -3.36
CA ARG A 99 -17.06 -3.65 -3.77
C ARG A 99 -16.41 -5.00 -3.53
N TYR A 100 -15.43 -5.34 -4.36
CA TYR A 100 -14.63 -6.53 -4.15
C TYR A 100 -13.78 -6.40 -2.89
N ASN A 101 -13.78 -7.44 -2.07
CA ASN A 101 -12.68 -7.78 -1.16
C ASN A 101 -11.75 -8.82 -1.82
N GLU A 102 -10.62 -9.14 -1.18
CA GLU A 102 -9.65 -10.14 -1.65
C GLU A 102 -10.29 -11.48 -2.02
N ALA A 103 -11.16 -12.01 -1.15
CA ALA A 103 -11.80 -13.31 -1.39
C ALA A 103 -12.81 -13.26 -2.54
N SER A 104 -13.63 -12.21 -2.62
CA SER A 104 -14.60 -12.04 -3.71
C SER A 104 -13.93 -11.74 -5.05
N LEU A 105 -12.78 -11.06 -5.07
CA LEU A 105 -12.00 -10.84 -6.28
C LEU A 105 -11.40 -12.15 -6.78
N VAL A 106 -10.80 -12.94 -5.87
CA VAL A 106 -10.29 -14.27 -6.23
C VAL A 106 -11.40 -15.17 -6.74
N LYS A 107 -12.58 -15.15 -6.10
CA LYS A 107 -13.76 -15.88 -6.57
C LYS A 107 -14.20 -15.45 -7.97
N GLU A 108 -14.15 -14.16 -8.28
CA GLU A 108 -14.49 -13.63 -9.61
C GLU A 108 -13.45 -14.03 -10.66
N LEU A 109 -12.15 -14.00 -10.32
CA LEU A 109 -11.07 -14.47 -11.19
C LEU A 109 -11.21 -15.95 -11.51
N GLU A 110 -11.48 -16.78 -10.50
CA GLU A 110 -11.74 -18.21 -10.66
C GLU A 110 -12.97 -18.47 -11.54
N ALA A 111 -14.07 -17.77 -11.30
CA ALA A 111 -15.29 -17.89 -12.11
C ALA A 111 -15.07 -17.54 -13.59
N ARG A 112 -14.14 -16.63 -13.89
CA ARG A 112 -13.76 -16.23 -15.25
C ARG A 112 -12.62 -17.07 -15.84
N GLY A 113 -12.07 -18.02 -15.10
CA GLY A 113 -10.94 -18.85 -15.56
C GLY A 113 -9.60 -18.10 -15.62
N ILE A 114 -9.49 -16.93 -14.99
CA ILE A 114 -8.31 -16.08 -15.00
C ILE A 114 -7.44 -16.38 -13.78
N GLY A 115 -6.17 -16.69 -14.01
CA GLY A 115 -5.25 -17.09 -12.95
C GLY A 115 -5.45 -18.54 -12.46
N ARG A 116 -4.62 -18.94 -11.50
CA ARG A 116 -4.53 -20.30 -10.96
C ARG A 116 -4.31 -20.24 -9.44
N PRO A 117 -4.49 -21.35 -8.69
CA PRO A 117 -4.24 -21.37 -7.24
C PRO A 117 -2.86 -20.86 -6.81
N SER A 118 -1.87 -20.95 -7.69
CA SER A 118 -0.50 -20.45 -7.50
C SER A 118 -0.34 -18.94 -7.72
N THR A 119 -1.28 -18.28 -8.40
CA THR A 119 -1.15 -16.87 -8.83
C THR A 119 -2.13 -15.92 -8.15
N TYR A 120 -3.26 -16.40 -7.59
CA TYR A 120 -4.28 -15.53 -6.98
C TYR A 120 -3.73 -14.54 -5.95
N ALA A 121 -2.97 -15.02 -4.97
CA ALA A 121 -2.38 -14.17 -3.93
C ALA A 121 -1.38 -13.15 -4.52
N THR A 122 -0.59 -13.59 -5.51
CA THR A 122 0.39 -12.74 -6.19
C THR A 122 -0.28 -11.64 -6.99
N VAL A 123 -1.35 -11.94 -7.73
CA VAL A 123 -2.13 -10.94 -8.49
C VAL A 123 -2.66 -9.87 -7.53
N VAL A 124 -3.34 -10.29 -6.46
CA VAL A 124 -3.90 -9.39 -5.44
C VAL A 124 -2.83 -8.50 -4.80
N THR A 125 -1.65 -9.05 -4.50
CA THR A 125 -0.55 -8.29 -3.90
C THR A 125 0.05 -7.31 -4.92
N THR A 126 0.25 -7.74 -6.16
CA THR A 126 0.91 -6.95 -7.20
C THR A 126 0.09 -5.71 -7.58
N ILE A 127 -1.23 -5.83 -7.72
CA ILE A 127 -2.08 -4.69 -8.08
C ILE A 127 -2.13 -3.62 -6.97
N GLN A 128 -2.00 -4.03 -5.71
CA GLN A 128 -1.89 -3.14 -4.55
C GLN A 128 -0.52 -2.46 -4.49
N GLU A 129 0.56 -3.23 -4.61
CA GLU A 129 1.93 -2.68 -4.56
C GLU A 129 2.21 -1.68 -5.69
N ARG A 130 1.58 -1.85 -6.85
CA ARG A 130 1.67 -0.91 -7.98
C ARG A 130 0.78 0.32 -7.82
N GLY A 131 -0.07 0.37 -6.81
CA GLY A 131 -0.98 1.49 -6.56
C GLY A 131 -2.12 1.60 -7.56
N TYR A 132 -2.52 0.51 -8.22
CA TYR A 132 -3.71 0.51 -9.09
C TYR A 132 -5.00 0.40 -8.29
N VAL A 133 -4.93 -0.22 -7.12
CA VAL A 133 -6.03 -0.32 -6.17
C VAL A 133 -5.51 -0.03 -4.77
N GLU A 134 -6.34 0.56 -3.94
CA GLU A 134 -6.10 0.73 -2.51
C GLU A 134 -7.13 -0.09 -1.72
N LYS A 135 -6.68 -0.65 -0.60
CA LYS A 135 -7.54 -1.41 0.31
C LYS A 135 -7.95 -0.53 1.48
N HIS A 136 -9.23 -0.17 1.55
CA HIS A 136 -9.82 0.51 2.70
C HIS A 136 -10.67 -0.48 3.50
N GLY A 137 -10.27 -0.71 4.75
CA GLY A 137 -10.86 -1.77 5.57
C GLY A 137 -10.67 -3.15 4.93
N ARG A 138 -11.78 -3.75 4.48
CA ARG A 138 -11.78 -5.06 3.79
C ARG A 138 -12.10 -4.97 2.30
N GLN A 139 -12.29 -3.79 1.74
CA GLN A 139 -12.75 -3.61 0.36
C GLN A 139 -11.70 -2.89 -0.50
N PHE A 140 -11.73 -3.15 -1.80
CA PHE A 140 -10.90 -2.50 -2.80
C PHE A 140 -11.55 -1.25 -3.37
N PHE A 141 -10.72 -0.23 -3.54
CA PHE A 141 -11.01 1.01 -4.25
C PHE A 141 -10.03 1.10 -5.42
N ALA A 142 -10.56 1.40 -6.60
CA ALA A 142 -9.71 1.64 -7.76
C ALA A 142 -9.07 3.02 -7.62
N GLU A 143 -7.76 3.09 -7.80
CA GLU A 143 -7.03 4.35 -7.88
C GLU A 143 -7.17 4.95 -9.28
N LYS A 144 -7.08 6.28 -9.39
CA LYS A 144 -7.19 6.95 -10.70
C LYS A 144 -6.14 6.51 -11.71
N ILE A 145 -4.95 6.13 -11.24
CA ILE A 145 -3.93 5.53 -12.09
C ILE A 145 -4.34 4.15 -12.62
N GLY A 146 -5.05 3.36 -11.82
CA GLY A 146 -5.66 2.09 -12.24
C GLY A 146 -6.67 2.30 -13.37
N ASP A 147 -7.59 3.27 -13.21
CA ASP A 147 -8.59 3.60 -14.23
C ASP A 147 -7.95 4.06 -15.54
N VAL A 148 -6.98 4.99 -15.46
CA VAL A 148 -6.27 5.48 -16.65
C VAL A 148 -5.52 4.37 -17.35
N VAL A 149 -4.73 3.57 -16.63
CA VAL A 149 -3.95 2.47 -17.22
C VAL A 149 -4.88 1.45 -17.87
N THR A 150 -5.94 1.03 -17.16
CA THR A 150 -6.93 0.08 -17.68
C THR A 150 -7.53 0.60 -18.97
N GLN A 151 -8.00 1.85 -19.00
CA GLN A 151 -8.58 2.42 -20.20
C GLN A 151 -7.56 2.51 -21.35
N ARG A 152 -6.30 2.88 -21.10
CA ARG A 152 -5.28 2.93 -22.15
C ARG A 152 -4.99 1.55 -22.73
N LEU A 153 -4.92 0.54 -21.87
CA LEU A 153 -4.72 -0.85 -22.31
C LEU A 153 -5.94 -1.38 -23.06
N GLU A 154 -7.17 -1.06 -22.64
CA GLU A 154 -8.40 -1.45 -23.36
C GLU A 154 -8.42 -0.93 -24.80
N HIS A 155 -7.91 0.27 -25.06
CA HIS A 155 -7.90 0.87 -26.40
C HIS A 155 -6.77 0.35 -27.28
N SER A 156 -5.56 0.17 -26.73
CA SER A 156 -4.38 -0.23 -27.52
C SER A 156 -4.14 -1.73 -27.55
N PHE A 157 -4.67 -2.48 -26.59
CA PHE A 157 -4.45 -3.91 -26.39
C PHE A 157 -5.77 -4.65 -26.09
N THR A 158 -6.81 -4.39 -26.88
CA THR A 158 -8.16 -4.97 -26.75
C THR A 158 -8.16 -6.45 -26.39
N ASP A 159 -7.48 -7.27 -27.19
CA ASP A 159 -7.51 -8.73 -27.02
C ASP A 159 -6.78 -9.15 -25.74
N LEU A 160 -5.71 -8.46 -25.33
CA LEU A 160 -5.02 -8.78 -24.07
C LEU A 160 -5.83 -8.39 -22.84
N MET A 161 -6.72 -7.40 -22.97
CA MET A 161 -7.61 -6.96 -21.89
C MET A 161 -8.94 -7.73 -21.87
N ASP A 162 -9.19 -8.59 -22.86
CA ASP A 162 -10.34 -9.46 -22.88
C ASP A 162 -10.20 -10.61 -21.87
N TYR A 163 -11.28 -10.88 -21.16
CA TYR A 163 -11.32 -11.93 -20.15
C TYR A 163 -11.18 -13.32 -20.78
N GLY A 164 -11.80 -13.54 -21.94
CA GLY A 164 -11.77 -14.82 -22.65
C GLY A 164 -10.37 -15.15 -23.18
N PHE A 165 -9.68 -14.16 -23.76
CA PHE A 165 -8.29 -14.32 -24.18
C PHE A 165 -7.38 -14.71 -23.01
N THR A 166 -7.50 -14.00 -21.88
CA THR A 166 -6.67 -14.27 -20.69
C THR A 166 -6.92 -15.67 -20.14
N ALA A 167 -8.19 -16.10 -20.06
CA ALA A 167 -8.55 -17.44 -19.64
C ALA A 167 -8.03 -18.52 -20.62
N GLY A 168 -8.11 -18.25 -21.94
CA GLY A 168 -7.57 -19.11 -22.98
C GLY A 168 -6.06 -19.29 -22.88
N MET A 169 -5.31 -18.21 -22.61
CA MET A 169 -3.86 -18.27 -22.41
C MET A 169 -3.49 -19.16 -21.21
N GLU A 170 -4.27 -19.14 -20.13
CA GLU A 170 -4.02 -20.04 -19.00
C GLU A 170 -4.31 -21.51 -19.37
N GLN A 171 -5.35 -21.77 -20.17
CA GLN A 171 -5.62 -23.11 -20.69
C GLN A 171 -4.49 -23.60 -21.61
N ASP A 172 -3.93 -22.72 -22.44
CA ASP A 172 -2.79 -23.05 -23.29
C ASP A 172 -1.56 -23.48 -22.47
N LEU A 173 -1.33 -22.86 -21.32
CA LEU A 173 -0.26 -23.24 -20.40
C LEU A 173 -0.51 -24.60 -19.74
N ASP A 174 -1.77 -24.92 -19.42
CA ASP A 174 -2.16 -26.23 -18.91
C ASP A 174 -1.98 -27.32 -19.97
N ASP A 175 -2.31 -27.03 -21.24
CA ASP A 175 -2.09 -27.96 -22.37
C ASP A 175 -0.60 -28.22 -22.62
N ILE A 176 0.25 -27.20 -22.47
CA ILE A 176 1.71 -27.37 -22.50
C ILE A 176 2.17 -28.29 -21.35
N ALA A 177 1.66 -28.08 -20.14
CA ALA A 177 2.01 -28.90 -18.99
C ALA A 177 1.56 -30.37 -19.15
N ALA A 178 0.44 -30.60 -19.85
CA ALA A 178 -0.07 -31.92 -20.21
C ALA A 178 0.69 -32.56 -21.40
N GLY A 179 1.51 -31.79 -22.12
CA GLY A 179 2.23 -32.24 -23.31
C GLY A 179 1.39 -32.23 -24.60
N ASN A 180 0.23 -31.57 -24.58
CA ASN A 180 -0.68 -31.45 -25.73
C ASN A 180 -0.30 -30.30 -26.67
N ARG A 181 0.59 -29.39 -26.23
CA ARG A 181 1.04 -28.23 -27.01
C ARG A 181 2.52 -27.95 -26.78
N GLU A 182 3.19 -27.45 -27.82
CA GLU A 182 4.61 -27.05 -27.76
C GLU A 182 4.72 -25.59 -27.29
N TRP A 183 5.56 -25.34 -26.30
CA TRP A 183 5.63 -24.05 -25.60
C TRP A 183 6.28 -22.94 -26.44
N THR A 184 7.30 -23.27 -27.26
CA THR A 184 7.95 -22.27 -28.12
C THR A 184 7.01 -21.77 -29.21
N ALA A 185 6.25 -22.65 -29.85
CA ALA A 185 5.27 -22.29 -30.86
C ALA A 185 4.15 -21.39 -30.29
N MET A 186 3.71 -21.65 -29.05
CA MET A 186 2.75 -20.76 -28.37
C MET A 186 3.36 -19.38 -28.10
N LEU A 187 4.58 -19.34 -27.56
CA LEU A 187 5.28 -18.08 -27.28
C LEU A 187 5.55 -17.26 -28.53
N ASP A 188 5.96 -17.91 -29.63
CA ASP A 188 6.24 -17.25 -30.91
C ASP A 188 4.96 -16.58 -31.43
N ALA A 189 3.83 -17.30 -31.45
CA ALA A 189 2.54 -16.76 -31.90
C ALA A 189 2.03 -15.61 -31.01
N PHE A 190 2.18 -15.75 -29.69
CA PHE A 190 1.83 -14.69 -28.74
C PHE A 190 2.70 -13.45 -28.96
N PHE A 191 4.02 -13.63 -29.08
CA PHE A 191 4.97 -12.53 -29.18
C PHE A 191 4.88 -11.79 -30.51
N GLU A 192 4.60 -12.48 -31.62
CA GLU A 192 4.34 -11.87 -32.93
C GLU A 192 3.15 -10.90 -32.86
N THR A 193 2.05 -11.36 -32.26
CA THR A 193 0.84 -10.54 -32.05
C THR A 193 1.13 -9.36 -31.11
N LEU A 194 1.80 -9.60 -29.99
CA LEU A 194 2.12 -8.58 -29.00
C LEU A 194 3.06 -7.50 -29.56
N SER A 195 4.10 -7.90 -30.28
CA SER A 195 5.11 -6.98 -30.83
C SER A 195 4.48 -6.00 -31.80
N THR A 196 3.61 -6.49 -32.67
CA THR A 196 2.85 -5.64 -33.61
C THR A 196 2.01 -4.60 -32.87
N LYS A 197 1.33 -4.99 -31.78
CA LYS A 197 0.54 -4.05 -30.96
C LYS A 197 1.39 -3.03 -30.22
N ILE A 198 2.55 -3.45 -29.70
CA ILE A 198 3.51 -2.54 -29.06
C ILE A 198 4.03 -1.51 -30.06
N GLU A 199 4.38 -1.94 -31.28
CA GLU A 199 4.84 -1.04 -32.34
C GLU A 199 3.76 -0.03 -32.71
N THR A 200 2.52 -0.45 -32.93
CA THR A 200 1.40 0.46 -33.20
C THR A 200 1.16 1.41 -32.02
N ALA A 201 1.14 0.91 -30.78
CA ALA A 201 0.93 1.72 -29.59
C ALA A 201 2.05 2.77 -29.36
N GLY A 202 3.26 2.52 -29.86
CA GLY A 202 4.40 3.44 -29.79
C GLY A 202 4.41 4.57 -30.82
N ARG A 203 3.50 4.55 -31.81
CA ARG A 203 3.37 5.60 -32.82
C ARG A 203 2.68 6.85 -32.26
N SER A 204 2.52 7.89 -33.08
CA SER A 204 1.75 9.09 -32.70
C SER A 204 0.26 8.77 -32.53
N GLU A 205 -0.48 9.56 -31.74
CA GLU A 205 -1.93 9.37 -31.56
C GLU A 205 -2.69 9.39 -32.90
N GLU A 206 -2.21 10.18 -33.87
CA GLU A 206 -2.79 10.33 -35.21
C GLU A 206 -2.63 9.07 -36.07
N GLU A 207 -1.56 8.30 -35.82
CA GLU A 207 -1.24 7.05 -36.51
C GLU A 207 -1.80 5.81 -35.78
N GLY A 208 -2.66 6.00 -34.78
CA GLY A 208 -3.24 4.92 -33.97
C GLY A 208 -2.43 4.55 -32.72
N GLY A 209 -1.44 5.37 -32.35
CA GLY A 209 -0.67 5.24 -31.12
C GLY A 209 -1.48 5.42 -29.85
N MET A 210 -0.91 4.98 -28.72
CA MET A 210 -1.58 5.04 -27.43
C MET A 210 -1.77 6.50 -27.00
N LYS A 211 -3.02 6.85 -26.67
CA LYS A 211 -3.38 8.21 -26.22
C LYS A 211 -2.58 8.61 -24.99
N MET A 212 -1.93 9.76 -25.02
CA MET A 212 -1.28 10.35 -23.86
C MET A 212 -2.32 10.95 -22.90
N GLY A 213 -1.94 11.14 -21.64
CA GLY A 213 -2.76 11.88 -20.68
C GLY A 213 -2.72 13.37 -21.02
N LYS A 214 -3.81 13.93 -21.55
CA LYS A 214 -3.91 15.36 -21.79
C LYS A 214 -4.12 16.09 -20.45
N PRO A 215 -3.33 17.10 -20.12
CA PRO A 215 -3.52 17.87 -18.90
C PRO A 215 -4.82 18.67 -19.01
N HIS A 216 -5.74 18.50 -18.06
CA HIS A 216 -7.01 19.22 -18.07
C HIS A 216 -6.85 20.57 -17.38
N MET A 217 -7.10 21.68 -18.09
CA MET A 217 -6.89 23.02 -17.56
C MET A 217 -7.94 23.35 -16.49
N THR A 218 -7.51 23.99 -15.40
CA THR A 218 -8.39 24.44 -14.32
C THR A 218 -8.35 25.96 -14.18
N SER A 219 -9.34 26.53 -13.48
CA SER A 219 -9.36 27.96 -13.14
C SER A 219 -8.33 28.36 -12.08
N ILE A 220 -7.67 27.39 -11.43
CA ILE A 220 -6.72 27.60 -10.35
C ILE A 220 -5.43 28.24 -10.89
N LYS A 221 -5.03 29.37 -10.30
CA LYS A 221 -3.82 30.10 -10.67
C LYS A 221 -2.60 29.57 -9.91
N CYS A 222 -1.47 29.49 -10.59
CA CYS A 222 -0.20 29.09 -10.01
C CYS A 222 0.29 30.14 -9.00
N PRO A 223 0.65 29.76 -7.76
CA PRO A 223 1.11 30.72 -6.74
C PRO A 223 2.43 31.39 -7.10
N SER A 224 3.25 30.78 -7.96
CA SER A 224 4.57 31.32 -8.33
C SER A 224 4.55 32.24 -9.54
N CYS A 225 3.70 31.96 -10.54
CA CYS A 225 3.73 32.68 -11.82
C CYS A 225 2.35 33.09 -12.37
N GLN A 226 1.28 32.85 -11.60
CA GLN A 226 -0.11 33.24 -11.92
C GLN A 226 -0.71 32.65 -13.21
N ARG A 227 0.00 31.75 -13.89
CA ARG A 227 -0.56 31.00 -15.04
C ARG A 227 -1.56 29.95 -14.56
N PRO A 228 -2.54 29.54 -15.39
CA PRO A 228 -3.47 28.47 -15.05
C PRO A 228 -2.73 27.17 -14.70
N MET A 229 -3.24 26.44 -13.72
CA MET A 229 -2.79 25.11 -13.38
C MET A 229 -3.64 24.07 -14.08
N ALA A 230 -3.02 22.95 -14.46
CA ALA A 230 -3.68 21.85 -15.11
C ALA A 230 -3.64 20.61 -14.22
N LEU A 231 -4.77 19.91 -14.17
CA LEU A 231 -4.92 18.62 -13.52
C LEU A 231 -4.13 17.57 -14.30
N ARG A 232 -3.24 16.88 -13.59
CA ARG A 232 -2.36 15.85 -14.10
C ARG A 232 -2.42 14.64 -13.20
N LEU A 233 -2.12 13.49 -13.78
CA LEU A 233 -1.99 12.23 -13.06
C LEU A 233 -0.53 11.76 -13.10
N ALA A 234 -0.02 11.36 -11.94
CA ALA A 234 1.23 10.65 -11.80
C ALA A 234 0.99 9.32 -11.08
N ALA A 235 2.04 8.50 -10.99
CA ALA A 235 2.00 7.25 -10.21
C ALA A 235 1.66 7.48 -8.72
N THR A 236 1.93 8.67 -8.19
CA THR A 236 1.63 9.05 -6.80
C THR A 236 0.22 9.62 -6.62
N GLY A 237 -0.60 9.66 -7.68
CA GLY A 237 -1.94 10.22 -7.67
C GLY A 237 -2.08 11.51 -8.48
N MET A 238 -3.24 12.14 -8.34
CA MET A 238 -3.59 13.37 -9.06
C MET A 238 -2.96 14.60 -8.41
N PHE A 239 -2.54 15.56 -9.23
CA PHE A 239 -1.96 16.82 -8.77
C PHE A 239 -2.24 17.93 -9.77
N LEU A 240 -2.07 19.18 -9.34
CA LEU A 240 -2.11 20.34 -10.21
C LEU A 240 -0.69 20.72 -10.60
N GLY A 241 -0.39 20.77 -11.89
CA GLY A 241 0.87 21.25 -12.44
C GLY A 241 0.68 22.56 -13.20
N CYS A 242 1.60 23.51 -13.06
CA CYS A 242 1.52 24.77 -13.81
C CYS A 242 1.51 24.51 -15.33
N SER A 243 0.63 25.20 -16.07
CA SER A 243 0.59 25.15 -17.55
C SER A 243 1.91 25.62 -18.19
N GLY A 244 2.65 26.49 -17.50
CA GLY A 244 3.96 26.99 -17.90
C GLY A 244 5.11 25.99 -17.77
N TYR A 245 4.88 24.71 -17.47
CA TYR A 245 5.97 23.72 -17.39
C TYR A 245 6.70 23.52 -18.73
N GLY A 246 5.97 23.59 -19.85
CA GLY A 246 6.51 23.39 -21.20
C GLY A 246 6.95 24.66 -21.92
N SER A 247 6.89 25.83 -21.27
CA SER A 247 7.34 27.10 -21.88
C SER A 247 8.86 27.28 -21.80
N PRO A 248 9.46 28.19 -22.61
CA PRO A 248 10.90 28.48 -22.57
C PRO A 248 11.43 28.79 -21.17
N ASP A 249 10.62 29.47 -20.36
CA ASP A 249 10.83 29.63 -18.91
C ASP A 249 9.93 28.66 -18.14
N PRO A 250 10.40 27.45 -17.78
CA PRO A 250 9.55 26.41 -17.24
C PRO A 250 9.19 26.66 -15.77
N CYS A 251 7.91 26.87 -15.50
CA CYS A 251 7.41 26.91 -14.13
C CYS A 251 7.20 25.47 -13.61
N ARG A 252 8.04 25.04 -12.66
CA ARG A 252 8.02 23.69 -12.06
C ARG A 252 7.12 23.57 -10.82
N THR A 253 6.32 24.59 -10.53
CA THR A 253 5.44 24.60 -9.36
C THR A 253 4.29 23.60 -9.54
N THR A 254 4.11 22.77 -8.52
CA THR A 254 3.03 21.78 -8.42
C THR A 254 2.28 21.95 -7.10
N MET A 255 0.98 21.66 -7.10
CA MET A 255 0.17 21.58 -5.90
C MET A 255 -0.39 20.16 -5.75
N SER A 256 -0.18 19.57 -4.57
CA SER A 256 -0.74 18.25 -4.25
C SER A 256 -2.23 18.39 -4.01
N LEU A 257 -2.99 17.41 -4.50
CA LEU A 257 -4.41 17.28 -4.21
C LEU A 257 -4.57 16.28 -3.06
N THR A 258 -5.37 16.64 -2.06
CA THR A 258 -5.69 15.72 -0.95
C THR A 258 -7.08 15.17 -1.19
N PRO A 259 -7.26 13.87 -1.46
CA PRO A 259 -8.59 13.31 -1.64
C PRO A 259 -9.41 13.50 -0.36
N VAL A 260 -10.65 13.96 -0.52
CA VAL A 260 -11.63 13.98 0.56
C VAL A 260 -12.22 12.59 0.61
N ASP A 261 -11.86 11.85 1.65
CA ASP A 261 -12.42 10.52 1.87
C ASP A 261 -13.85 10.62 2.41
N VAL A 262 -14.80 10.94 1.53
CA VAL A 262 -16.24 11.00 1.86
C VAL A 262 -16.76 9.63 2.34
N LEU A 263 -16.07 8.53 1.99
CA LEU A 263 -16.52 7.15 2.15
C LEU A 263 -15.83 6.36 3.28
N LYS A 264 -14.91 6.95 4.07
CA LYS A 264 -14.14 6.19 5.05
C LYS A 264 -14.86 5.88 6.35
N ASN A 265 -15.90 6.64 6.71
CA ASN A 265 -16.60 6.43 7.98
C ASN A 265 -17.83 5.52 7.87
N ASP A 266 -18.53 5.49 6.72
CA ASP A 266 -19.68 4.61 6.49
C ASP A 266 -19.66 4.00 5.08
N ILE A 267 -19.07 2.80 4.98
CA ILE A 267 -18.74 2.10 3.73
C ILE A 267 -20.00 1.65 2.94
N ASP A 268 -21.14 1.48 3.62
CA ASP A 268 -22.36 0.87 3.06
C ASP A 268 -23.42 1.88 2.60
N THR A 269 -23.19 3.18 2.80
CA THR A 269 -24.12 4.25 2.43
C THR A 269 -23.38 5.34 1.69
N ILE A 270 -23.69 5.47 0.40
CA ILE A 270 -23.29 6.63 -0.40
C ILE A 270 -24.14 7.81 0.11
N PRO A 271 -23.55 8.90 0.63
CA PRO A 271 -24.32 10.08 1.02
C PRO A 271 -25.15 10.59 -0.16
N ILE A 272 -26.41 10.95 0.10
CA ILE A 272 -27.35 11.43 -0.94
C ILE A 272 -26.81 12.72 -1.59
N ASP A 273 -25.99 13.48 -0.87
CA ASP A 273 -25.39 14.75 -1.32
C ASP A 273 -24.06 14.60 -2.09
N ILE A 274 -23.71 13.42 -2.61
CA ILE A 274 -22.56 13.32 -3.51
C ILE A 274 -22.83 14.11 -4.79
N ARG A 275 -21.95 15.09 -5.06
CA ARG A 275 -21.97 15.88 -6.29
C ARG A 275 -21.90 14.96 -7.51
N ARG A 276 -22.78 15.22 -8.47
CA ARG A 276 -22.83 14.53 -9.76
C ARG A 276 -22.25 15.41 -10.86
N CYS A 277 -21.58 14.78 -11.80
CA CYS A 277 -21.10 15.44 -13.01
C CYS A 277 -22.29 15.94 -13.83
N GLY A 278 -22.30 17.22 -14.20
CA GLY A 278 -23.38 17.81 -15.02
C GLY A 278 -23.50 17.23 -16.43
N THR A 279 -22.48 16.52 -16.92
CA THR A 279 -22.44 15.96 -18.28
C THR A 279 -22.81 14.47 -18.32
N CYS A 280 -22.23 13.65 -17.43
CA CYS A 280 -22.47 12.20 -17.44
C CYS A 280 -23.26 11.69 -16.23
N SER A 281 -23.60 12.54 -15.26
CA SER A 281 -24.34 12.19 -14.03
C SER A 281 -23.64 11.17 -13.10
N SER A 282 -22.41 10.77 -13.43
CA SER A 282 -21.51 10.00 -12.57
C SER A 282 -21.11 10.81 -11.34
N MET A 283 -20.70 10.11 -10.29
CA MET A 283 -20.21 10.74 -9.05
C MET A 283 -18.95 11.57 -9.32
N MET A 284 -18.69 12.57 -8.49
CA MET A 284 -17.47 13.36 -8.54
C MET A 284 -16.60 13.05 -7.32
N ASP A 285 -15.31 12.80 -7.57
CA ASP A 285 -14.28 12.67 -6.54
C ASP A 285 -13.80 14.05 -6.12
N SER A 286 -13.86 14.32 -4.82
CA SER A 286 -13.49 15.63 -4.25
C SER A 286 -12.06 15.63 -3.75
N TYR A 287 -11.32 16.69 -4.06
CA TYR A 287 -9.93 16.88 -3.66
C TYR A 287 -9.74 18.27 -3.06
N ILE A 288 -9.28 18.35 -1.82
CA ILE A 288 -8.89 19.61 -1.20
C ILE A 288 -7.59 20.09 -1.84
N VAL A 289 -7.64 21.31 -2.38
CA VAL A 289 -6.49 22.02 -2.94
C VAL A 289 -5.82 22.84 -1.83
N ASP A 290 -6.64 23.58 -1.09
CA ASP A 290 -6.28 24.39 0.07
C ASP A 290 -7.54 24.67 0.90
N GLN A 291 -7.43 25.53 1.93
CA GLN A 291 -8.55 25.89 2.80
C GLN A 291 -9.70 26.58 2.10
N GLN A 292 -9.45 27.22 0.96
CA GLN A 292 -10.47 28.01 0.27
C GLN A 292 -11.09 27.26 -0.90
N ARG A 293 -10.44 26.20 -1.38
CA ARG A 293 -10.76 25.57 -2.66
C ARG A 293 -10.78 24.04 -2.59
N CYS A 294 -11.88 23.46 -3.06
CA CYS A 294 -12.03 22.04 -3.30
C CYS A 294 -12.23 21.81 -4.81
N LEU A 295 -11.47 20.88 -5.39
CA LEU A 295 -11.56 20.47 -6.77
C LEU A 295 -12.38 19.18 -6.85
N HIS A 296 -13.48 19.21 -7.60
CA HIS A 296 -14.29 18.04 -7.90
C HIS A 296 -13.93 17.53 -9.29
N VAL A 297 -13.55 16.26 -9.40
CA VAL A 297 -13.18 15.60 -10.65
C VAL A 297 -14.18 14.49 -10.92
N CYS A 298 -14.67 14.36 -12.15
CA CYS A 298 -15.58 13.26 -12.49
C CYS A 298 -14.94 11.89 -12.19
N ALA A 299 -15.70 10.98 -11.57
CA ALA A 299 -15.23 9.63 -11.26
C ALA A 299 -14.84 8.86 -12.52
N ASP A 300 -15.49 9.14 -13.65
CA ASP A 300 -15.17 8.53 -14.95
C ASP A 300 -13.94 9.17 -15.63
N TYR A 301 -13.16 10.00 -14.94
CA TYR A 301 -11.89 10.49 -15.48
C TYR A 301 -10.95 9.32 -15.84
N PRO A 302 -10.37 9.27 -17.05
CA PRO A 302 -10.28 10.34 -18.04
C PRO A 302 -11.27 10.18 -19.23
N ARG A 303 -12.28 9.31 -19.14
CA ARG A 303 -13.40 9.25 -20.11
C ARG A 303 -14.24 10.52 -20.07
N CYS A 304 -14.45 11.05 -18.87
CA CYS A 304 -15.05 12.36 -18.64
C CYS A 304 -14.02 13.26 -17.94
N ASP A 305 -13.60 14.33 -18.62
CA ASP A 305 -12.59 15.28 -18.12
C ASP A 305 -13.17 16.45 -17.33
N VAL A 306 -14.49 16.46 -17.14
CA VAL A 306 -15.20 17.49 -16.38
C VAL A 306 -14.65 17.56 -14.95
N CYS A 307 -14.16 18.75 -14.61
CA CYS A 307 -13.84 19.13 -13.23
C CYS A 307 -14.46 20.49 -12.89
N SER A 308 -14.81 20.69 -11.62
CA SER A 308 -15.31 21.96 -11.10
C SER A 308 -14.56 22.35 -9.84
N VAL A 309 -14.42 23.66 -9.61
CA VAL A 309 -13.79 24.18 -8.40
C VAL A 309 -14.89 24.78 -7.54
N GLU A 310 -14.96 24.36 -6.29
CA GLU A 310 -15.81 24.91 -5.26
C GLU A 310 -14.98 25.82 -4.37
N GLU A 311 -15.43 27.05 -4.21
CA GLU A 311 -14.88 28.00 -3.23
C GLU A 311 -15.67 27.87 -1.92
N GLY A 312 -14.96 27.79 -0.80
CA GLY A 312 -15.56 27.54 0.52
C GLY A 312 -14.52 27.64 1.62
N ASN A 313 -14.84 27.12 2.80
CA ASN A 313 -13.86 26.92 3.87
C ASN A 313 -13.77 25.42 4.16
N PHE A 314 -12.64 24.81 3.82
CA PHE A 314 -12.41 23.38 3.90
C PHE A 314 -11.35 23.05 4.95
N ASP A 315 -11.67 22.10 5.81
CA ASP A 315 -10.72 21.57 6.79
C ASP A 315 -9.69 20.68 6.10
N VAL A 316 -8.48 21.21 5.93
CA VAL A 316 -7.35 20.41 5.45
C VAL A 316 -6.94 19.44 6.56
N PRO A 317 -6.95 18.11 6.34
CA PRO A 317 -6.54 17.14 7.35
C PRO A 317 -5.14 17.45 7.91
N GLY A 318 -5.09 17.79 9.21
CA GLY A 318 -3.87 18.17 9.92
C GLY A 318 -3.71 19.67 10.18
N TYR A 319 -4.53 20.56 9.59
CA TYR A 319 -4.46 22.00 9.86
C TYR A 319 -5.10 22.40 11.21
N SER A 320 -6.02 21.59 11.74
CA SER A 320 -6.64 21.79 13.05
C SER A 320 -5.75 21.39 14.25
N GLY A 321 -4.46 21.14 14.01
CA GLY A 321 -3.50 20.77 15.06
C GLY A 321 -3.00 21.97 15.86
N SER A 322 -2.76 21.74 17.15
CA SER A 322 -2.11 22.67 18.09
C SER A 322 -0.86 23.33 17.47
N SER A 323 -0.83 24.66 17.37
CA SER A 323 0.37 25.37 16.93
C SER A 323 1.38 25.47 18.08
N VAL A 324 2.67 25.34 17.74
CA VAL A 324 3.77 25.38 18.71
C VAL A 324 4.69 26.54 18.33
N PRO A 325 5.26 27.31 19.28
CA PRO A 325 6.23 28.34 18.95
C PRO A 325 7.45 27.74 18.24
N CYS A 326 7.95 28.42 17.22
CA CYS A 326 9.16 28.00 16.51
C CYS A 326 10.39 28.26 17.37
N ASP A 327 11.30 27.28 17.44
CA ASP A 327 12.60 27.39 18.12
C ASP A 327 13.64 28.22 17.35
N LYS A 328 13.43 28.45 16.04
CA LYS A 328 14.40 29.12 15.18
C LYS A 328 14.06 30.56 14.84
N CYS A 329 12.81 30.98 15.03
CA CYS A 329 12.40 32.35 14.74
C CYS A 329 11.38 32.82 15.77
N THR A 330 11.49 34.09 16.14
CA THR A 330 10.64 34.74 17.15
C THR A 330 9.18 34.88 16.71
N ASP A 331 8.92 35.06 15.41
CA ASP A 331 7.59 35.42 14.90
C ASP A 331 6.85 34.26 14.22
N GLY A 332 7.41 33.05 14.25
CA GLY A 332 6.89 31.91 13.50
C GLY A 332 6.19 30.89 14.39
N GLN A 333 5.12 30.30 13.86
CA GLN A 333 4.43 29.17 14.49
C GLN A 333 4.63 27.91 13.67
N LEU A 334 4.93 26.82 14.37
CA LEU A 334 4.98 25.46 13.86
C LEU A 334 3.55 24.93 13.78
N GLN A 335 3.06 24.71 12.56
CA GLN A 335 1.74 24.15 12.29
C GLN A 335 1.86 22.69 11.88
N LEU A 336 0.91 21.87 12.31
CA LEU A 336 0.84 20.47 11.91
C LEU A 336 0.53 20.39 10.39
N LYS A 337 1.34 19.61 9.68
CA LYS A 337 1.22 19.36 8.24
C LYS A 337 1.40 17.87 7.99
N THR A 338 0.76 17.37 6.95
CA THR A 338 0.91 15.97 6.53
C THR A 338 1.78 15.93 5.28
N GLY A 339 2.87 15.15 5.32
CA GLY A 339 3.74 14.93 4.17
C GLY A 339 3.89 13.44 3.86
N ARG A 340 4.61 13.12 2.77
CA ARG A 340 4.88 11.72 2.36
C ARG A 340 5.60 10.86 3.41
N PHE A 341 6.28 11.49 4.36
CA PHE A 341 7.02 10.81 5.43
C PHE A 341 6.23 10.78 6.77
N GLY A 342 4.93 11.06 6.69
CA GLY A 342 4.05 11.19 7.84
C GLY A 342 3.83 12.65 8.27
N PRO A 343 3.08 12.84 9.37
CA PRO A 343 2.79 14.16 9.91
C PRO A 343 4.05 14.80 10.51
N TYR A 344 4.21 16.10 10.27
CA TYR A 344 5.29 16.94 10.76
C TYR A 344 4.78 18.34 11.06
N TYR A 345 5.36 18.98 12.05
CA TYR A 345 5.18 20.40 12.31
C TYR A 345 6.10 21.21 11.39
N GLY A 346 5.56 22.14 10.63
CA GLY A 346 6.34 23.02 9.75
C GLY A 346 6.10 24.49 10.09
N CYS A 347 7.17 25.27 10.19
CA CYS A 347 7.11 26.69 10.48
C CYS A 347 6.55 27.43 9.26
N ASN A 348 5.65 28.39 9.50
CA ASN A 348 5.12 29.26 8.47
C ASN A 348 6.16 30.26 7.92
N SER A 349 7.21 30.59 8.68
CA SER A 349 8.13 31.69 8.34
C SER A 349 9.56 31.26 7.95
N CYS A 350 10.19 30.32 8.67
CA CYS A 350 11.64 30.05 8.52
C CYS A 350 11.99 28.64 8.00
N GLY A 351 11.01 27.87 7.52
CA GLY A 351 11.23 26.52 6.99
C GLY A 351 11.65 25.46 8.03
N ASN A 352 11.71 25.81 9.32
CA ASN A 352 11.96 24.85 10.40
C ASN A 352 10.89 23.76 10.44
N THR A 353 11.28 22.52 10.73
CA THR A 353 10.35 21.38 10.81
C THR A 353 10.63 20.47 12.00
N ARG A 354 9.58 19.94 12.62
CA ARG A 354 9.66 18.92 13.68
C ARG A 354 8.80 17.70 13.34
N LYS A 355 9.29 16.51 13.65
CA LYS A 355 8.53 15.28 13.45
C LYS A 355 7.46 15.15 14.54
N VAL A 356 6.30 14.57 14.22
CA VAL A 356 5.29 14.20 15.22
C VAL A 356 5.63 12.84 15.83
N LEU A 357 5.61 12.75 17.16
CA LEU A 357 5.81 11.53 17.92
C LEU A 357 4.53 10.67 17.96
N LYS A 358 4.63 9.41 18.40
CA LYS A 358 3.48 8.49 18.43
C LYS A 358 2.36 8.94 19.38
N ASP A 359 2.70 9.75 20.37
CA ASP A 359 1.79 10.37 21.33
C ASP A 359 1.16 11.67 20.81
N GLY A 360 1.48 12.08 19.58
CA GLY A 360 0.99 13.31 18.96
C GLY A 360 1.79 14.57 19.28
N THR A 361 2.82 14.49 20.13
CA THR A 361 3.63 15.66 20.52
C THR A 361 4.73 15.98 19.49
N PRO A 362 5.17 17.25 19.36
CA PRO A 362 6.32 17.58 18.52
C PRO A 362 7.61 16.98 19.10
N ALA A 363 8.45 16.42 18.23
CA ALA A 363 9.79 15.99 18.63
C ALA A 363 10.59 17.17 19.23
N PRO A 364 11.56 16.89 20.11
CA PRO A 364 12.47 17.92 20.62
C PRO A 364 13.21 18.66 19.49
N PRO A 365 13.68 19.90 19.74
CA PRO A 365 14.54 20.62 18.80
C PRO A 365 15.76 19.76 18.46
N LYS A 366 16.09 19.69 17.17
CA LYS A 366 17.30 19.03 16.69
C LYS A 366 18.44 20.02 16.65
N MET A 367 19.65 19.53 16.86
CA MET A 367 20.84 20.34 16.57
C MET A 367 20.92 20.64 15.07
N ASP A 368 21.55 21.77 14.73
CA ASP A 368 21.89 22.05 13.35
C ASP A 368 22.94 21.05 12.83
N PRO A 369 22.85 20.60 11.56
CA PRO A 369 23.81 19.65 11.02
C PRO A 369 25.22 20.26 11.00
N VAL A 370 26.20 19.53 11.56
CA VAL A 370 27.60 19.98 11.61
C VAL A 370 28.37 19.31 10.48
N PRO A 371 28.96 20.06 9.53
CA PRO A 371 29.70 19.49 8.41
C PRO A 371 31.09 18.99 8.84
N PHE A 372 31.48 17.78 8.41
CA PHE A 372 32.80 17.17 8.69
C PHE A 372 33.55 17.02 7.36
N PRO A 373 34.06 18.12 6.77
CA PRO A 373 34.67 18.11 5.43
C PRO A 373 35.92 17.22 5.32
N GLU A 374 36.61 16.97 6.43
CA GLU A 374 37.76 16.08 6.52
C GLU A 374 37.40 14.58 6.44
N LEU A 375 36.15 14.22 6.73
CA LEU A 375 35.69 12.84 6.69
C LEU A 375 35.00 12.52 5.37
N ARG A 376 35.66 11.70 4.54
CA ARG A 376 35.08 11.16 3.31
C ARG A 376 34.21 9.94 3.58
N CYS A 377 33.11 9.83 2.84
CA CYS A 377 32.25 8.65 2.82
C CYS A 377 33.00 7.44 2.23
N GLU A 378 32.66 6.24 2.70
CA GLU A 378 33.32 4.99 2.29
C GLU A 378 32.75 4.43 0.98
N LYS A 379 31.44 4.56 0.76
CA LYS A 379 30.73 3.94 -0.37
C LYS A 379 30.38 4.92 -1.46
N VAL A 380 30.35 6.22 -1.14
CA VAL A 380 29.96 7.27 -2.09
C VAL A 380 30.98 8.39 -2.07
N ASP A 381 31.22 9.02 -3.22
CA ASP A 381 32.11 10.17 -3.35
C ASP A 381 31.46 11.43 -2.75
N ASP A 382 31.48 11.58 -1.43
CA ASP A 382 30.88 12.69 -0.67
C ASP A 382 31.57 12.84 0.70
N THR A 383 31.29 13.93 1.43
CA THR A 383 31.74 14.12 2.83
C THR A 383 30.61 13.84 3.82
N TYR A 384 30.97 13.54 5.07
CA TYR A 384 30.00 13.33 6.13
C TYR A 384 29.52 14.65 6.76
N VAL A 385 28.28 14.61 7.24
CA VAL A 385 27.64 15.66 8.05
C VAL A 385 27.05 14.97 9.28
N LEU A 386 27.39 15.46 10.46
CA LEU A 386 26.85 14.99 11.73
C LEU A 386 25.42 15.51 11.91
N ARG A 387 24.51 14.59 12.25
CA ARG A 387 23.09 14.88 12.42
C ARG A 387 22.57 14.26 13.71
N ASP A 388 21.59 14.95 14.30
CA ASP A 388 20.82 14.47 15.44
C ASP A 388 19.52 13.77 14.98
N GLY A 389 19.35 12.54 15.45
CA GLY A 389 18.19 11.70 15.19
C GLY A 389 17.57 11.17 16.47
N MET A 390 16.47 10.43 16.31
CA MET A 390 15.76 9.82 17.45
C MET A 390 16.63 8.83 18.24
N ASN A 391 17.66 8.27 17.61
CA ASN A 391 18.59 7.32 18.22
C ASN A 391 19.97 7.96 18.43
N GLY A 392 20.02 9.25 18.74
CA GLY A 392 21.26 9.99 18.98
C GLY A 392 21.97 10.44 17.70
N LEU A 393 23.25 10.75 17.86
CA LEU A 393 24.13 11.30 16.82
C LEU A 393 24.49 10.25 15.76
N PHE A 394 24.47 10.65 14.50
CA PHE A 394 24.93 9.83 13.38
C PHE A 394 25.55 10.70 12.28
N LEU A 395 26.52 10.15 11.57
CA LEU A 395 27.09 10.76 10.37
C LEU A 395 26.31 10.29 9.15
N ALA A 396 25.93 11.23 8.28
CA ALA A 396 25.27 10.97 7.02
C ALA A 396 25.99 11.70 5.88
N ALA A 397 25.95 11.15 4.67
CA ALA A 397 26.47 11.85 3.49
C ALA A 397 25.84 13.24 3.33
N SER A 398 26.63 14.24 2.91
CA SER A 398 26.19 15.62 2.77
C SER A 398 24.96 15.76 1.85
N GLN A 399 24.92 14.97 0.77
CA GLN A 399 23.84 14.97 -0.22
C GLN A 399 22.70 13.99 0.10
N PHE A 400 22.52 13.60 1.37
CA PHE A 400 21.34 12.84 1.78
C PHE A 400 20.04 13.60 1.43
N PRO A 401 19.01 12.97 0.83
CA PRO A 401 18.77 11.53 0.64
C PRO A 401 19.22 10.95 -0.71
N LYS A 402 19.94 11.70 -1.56
CA LYS A 402 20.43 11.22 -2.86
C LYS A 402 21.55 10.19 -2.67
N LYS A 403 22.48 10.47 -1.76
CA LYS A 403 23.54 9.55 -1.32
C LYS A 403 23.16 8.98 0.04
N ARG A 404 22.87 7.68 0.09
CA ARG A 404 22.30 7.01 1.28
C ARG A 404 23.37 6.25 2.05
N GLU A 405 24.35 6.99 2.57
CA GLU A 405 25.36 6.45 3.47
C GLU A 405 25.18 7.05 4.85
N ILE A 406 25.14 6.19 5.87
CA ILE A 406 25.03 6.56 7.27
C ILE A 406 25.93 5.65 8.11
N ARG A 407 26.57 6.21 9.12
CA ARG A 407 27.30 5.45 10.16
C ARG A 407 27.27 6.19 11.49
N ALA A 408 27.63 5.49 12.55
CA ALA A 408 27.83 6.14 13.84
C ALA A 408 29.19 6.88 13.87
N PRO A 409 29.29 8.03 14.55
CA PRO A 409 30.56 8.74 14.72
C PRO A 409 31.44 8.02 15.73
N PHE A 410 32.75 8.05 15.50
CA PHE A 410 33.73 7.68 16.51
C PHE A 410 33.93 8.82 17.51
N VAL A 411 34.38 8.49 18.72
CA VAL A 411 34.59 9.50 19.77
C VAL A 411 35.69 10.50 19.37
N ASP A 412 36.79 10.02 18.77
CA ASP A 412 37.87 10.87 18.24
C ASP A 412 37.41 11.86 17.18
N GLU A 413 36.48 11.45 16.32
CA GLU A 413 35.92 12.29 15.27
C GLU A 413 35.11 13.47 15.82
N LEU A 414 34.47 13.32 16.99
CA LEU A 414 33.63 14.37 17.57
C LEU A 414 34.43 15.47 18.27
N LEU A 415 35.63 15.16 18.78
CA LEU A 415 36.42 16.08 19.60
C LEU A 415 36.83 17.38 18.88
N PRO A 416 37.23 17.38 17.59
CA PRO A 416 37.57 18.60 16.86
C PRO A 416 36.40 19.57 16.70
N HIS A 417 35.17 19.05 16.66
CA HIS A 417 33.94 19.81 16.43
C HIS A 417 33.12 20.02 17.72
N LYS A 418 33.71 19.78 18.90
CA LYS A 418 33.01 19.82 20.19
C LYS A 418 32.26 21.14 20.46
N ASP A 419 32.79 22.25 19.96
CA ASP A 419 32.23 23.59 20.17
C ASP A 419 31.04 23.89 19.23
N GLU A 420 30.91 23.14 18.13
CA GLU A 420 29.82 23.24 17.14
C GLU A 420 28.65 22.29 17.47
N ILE A 421 28.86 21.34 18.37
CA ILE A 421 27.88 20.34 18.77
C ILE A 421 27.07 20.85 19.97
N ASP A 422 25.76 20.60 19.95
CA ASP A 422 24.82 21.00 20.99
C ASP A 422 25.29 20.58 22.41
N PRO A 423 25.29 21.49 23.41
CA PRO A 423 25.74 21.23 24.78
C PRO A 423 25.10 20.00 25.45
N LYS A 424 23.92 19.56 24.99
CA LYS A 424 23.25 18.34 25.48
C LYS A 424 24.07 17.05 25.25
N TYR A 425 25.10 17.10 24.40
CA TYR A 425 26.01 15.98 24.13
C TYR A 425 27.38 16.13 24.80
N SER A 426 27.56 17.11 25.69
CA SER A 426 28.84 17.40 26.35
C SER A 426 29.48 16.19 27.05
N HIS A 427 28.67 15.26 27.58
CA HIS A 427 29.15 14.01 28.20
C HIS A 427 29.86 13.08 27.21
N LEU A 428 29.61 13.18 25.90
CA LEU A 428 30.30 12.38 24.89
C LEU A 428 31.76 12.82 24.69
N PHE A 429 32.10 14.07 24.99
CA PHE A 429 33.47 14.58 24.81
C PHE A 429 34.41 14.15 25.93
N SER A 430 33.88 13.68 27.06
CA SER A 430 34.66 13.02 28.13
C SER A 430 34.80 11.51 27.93
N ALA A 431 34.21 10.96 26.86
CA ALA A 431 34.23 9.53 26.60
C ALA A 431 35.64 9.04 26.21
N PRO A 432 36.05 7.84 26.66
CA PRO A 432 37.27 7.21 26.19
C PRO A 432 37.28 7.02 24.67
N VAL A 433 38.37 7.44 24.02
CA VAL A 433 38.55 7.32 22.57
C VAL A 433 38.81 5.87 22.13
N THR A 434 39.45 5.09 23.01
CA THR A 434 39.76 3.68 22.78
C THR A 434 39.21 2.81 23.89
N ASP A 435 38.87 1.57 23.55
CA ASP A 435 38.53 0.53 24.52
C ASP A 435 39.78 0.02 25.26
N PRO A 436 39.63 -0.81 26.32
CA PRO A 436 40.77 -1.33 27.08
C PRO A 436 41.79 -2.12 26.26
N ASP A 437 41.39 -2.63 25.09
CA ASP A 437 42.24 -3.36 24.15
C ASP A 437 42.85 -2.45 23.06
N GLY A 438 42.62 -1.13 23.13
CA GLY A 438 43.16 -0.13 22.20
C GLY A 438 42.34 0.08 20.92
N ASN A 439 41.14 -0.50 20.81
CA ASN A 439 40.30 -0.36 19.63
C ASN A 439 39.49 0.95 19.66
N ARG A 440 39.23 1.56 18.50
CA ARG A 440 38.48 2.83 18.41
C ARG A 440 37.05 2.67 18.93
N ALA A 441 36.62 3.60 19.78
CA ALA A 441 35.29 3.63 20.36
C ALA A 441 34.29 4.40 19.48
N VAL A 442 33.14 3.80 19.23
CA VAL A 442 32.03 4.40 18.48
C VAL A 442 30.89 4.80 19.41
N VAL A 443 30.26 5.94 19.15
CA VAL A 443 29.09 6.40 19.91
C VAL A 443 27.84 5.68 19.42
N LYS A 444 27.04 5.15 20.35
CA LYS A 444 25.74 4.54 20.08
C LYS A 444 24.70 5.04 21.07
N CYS A 445 23.43 4.79 20.77
CA CYS A 445 22.30 5.09 21.64
C CYS A 445 21.48 3.82 21.83
N ASP A 446 21.10 3.54 23.08
CA ASP A 446 20.18 2.45 23.40
C ASP A 446 18.74 2.83 23.00
N ARG A 447 18.05 1.93 22.31
CA ARG A 447 16.71 2.22 21.76
C ARG A 447 15.62 2.29 22.83
N THR A 448 15.85 1.66 23.98
CA THR A 448 14.91 1.53 25.09
C THR A 448 15.16 2.63 26.10
N THR A 449 16.40 2.77 26.58
CA THR A 449 16.73 3.78 27.60
C THR A 449 16.95 5.16 27.00
N LYS A 450 17.23 5.26 25.69
CA LYS A 450 17.63 6.49 24.98
C LYS A 450 18.94 7.12 25.50
N GLU A 451 19.72 6.36 26.24
CA GLU A 451 21.02 6.79 26.75
C GLU A 451 22.11 6.51 25.72
N HIS A 452 23.13 7.37 25.71
CA HIS A 452 24.29 7.16 24.88
C HIS A 452 25.29 6.25 25.58
N TYR A 453 25.90 5.34 24.82
CA TYR A 453 26.98 4.49 25.28
C TYR A 453 28.05 4.41 24.20
N ILE A 454 29.28 4.08 24.57
CA ILE A 454 30.36 3.85 23.62
C ILE A 454 30.65 2.36 23.50
N MET A 455 31.15 1.95 22.34
CA MET A 455 31.48 0.55 22.07
C MET A 455 32.77 0.47 21.26
N GLY A 456 33.69 -0.41 21.65
CA GLY A 456 34.89 -0.66 20.85
C GLY A 456 34.55 -1.39 19.54
N LEU A 457 35.24 -1.03 18.45
CA LEU A 457 35.08 -1.65 17.13
C LEU A 457 36.40 -2.27 16.64
N VAL A 458 36.34 -3.55 16.26
CA VAL A 458 37.40 -4.30 15.57
C VAL A 458 36.85 -4.76 14.22
N ASP A 459 37.47 -4.34 13.11
CA ASP A 459 37.06 -4.68 11.74
C ASP A 459 35.54 -4.47 11.47
N GLY A 460 34.98 -3.38 12.00
CA GLY A 460 33.56 -3.04 11.86
C GLY A 460 32.59 -3.88 12.71
N LYS A 461 33.11 -4.75 13.59
CA LYS A 461 32.34 -5.53 14.57
C LYS A 461 32.65 -5.08 16.00
N SER A 462 31.72 -5.32 16.92
CA SER A 462 31.93 -5.01 18.34
C SER A 462 33.12 -5.80 18.90
N SER A 463 34.03 -5.12 19.59
CA SER A 463 35.14 -5.72 20.35
C SER A 463 34.66 -6.52 21.57
N GLY A 464 33.39 -6.35 21.96
CA GLY A 464 32.79 -6.94 23.15
C GLY A 464 32.77 -6.00 24.35
N TYR A 465 33.53 -4.90 24.32
CA TYR A 465 33.48 -3.85 25.33
C TYR A 465 32.42 -2.79 24.99
N SER A 466 31.66 -2.39 26.01
CA SER A 466 30.80 -1.20 26.02
C SER A 466 31.12 -0.36 27.25
N ALA A 467 30.93 0.95 27.18
CA ALA A 467 30.97 1.80 28.35
C ALA A 467 29.73 2.69 28.40
N HIS A 468 29.23 2.90 29.61
CA HIS A 468 28.09 3.77 29.91
C HIS A 468 28.56 4.96 30.73
N TYR A 469 27.90 6.10 30.52
CA TYR A 469 28.15 7.32 31.26
C TYR A 469 27.32 7.34 32.54
N ASP A 470 27.97 7.49 33.68
CA ASP A 470 27.30 7.70 34.96
C ASP A 470 27.19 9.21 35.25
N SER A 471 25.96 9.71 35.22
CA SER A 471 25.66 11.13 35.45
C SER A 471 25.91 11.60 36.88
N THR A 472 26.00 10.68 37.86
CA THR A 472 26.24 11.01 39.27
C THR A 472 27.72 11.19 39.58
N THR A 473 28.58 10.37 38.97
CA THR A 473 30.03 10.43 39.15
C THR A 473 30.74 11.23 38.06
N GLY A 474 30.07 11.48 36.93
CA GLY A 474 30.65 12.15 35.76
C GLY A 474 31.68 11.30 35.02
N GLN A 475 31.70 10.00 35.26
CA GLN A 475 32.71 9.07 34.73
C GLN A 475 32.11 8.05 33.75
N TRP A 476 32.95 7.61 32.81
CA TRP A 476 32.62 6.54 31.88
C TRP A 476 33.13 5.20 32.43
N ASN A 477 32.22 4.26 32.62
CA ASN A 477 32.55 2.93 33.18
C ASN A 477 32.43 1.87 32.10
N TRP A 478 33.52 1.14 31.85
CA TRP A 478 33.56 0.01 30.93
C TRP A 478 32.90 -1.22 31.55
N ASP A 479 31.95 -1.81 30.83
CA ASP A 479 31.44 -3.14 31.13
C ASP A 479 32.46 -4.20 30.72
N ALA A 480 32.48 -5.31 31.47
CA ALA A 480 33.30 -6.46 31.14
C ALA A 480 32.98 -6.99 29.73
N ALA A 481 34.01 -7.38 28.97
CA ALA A 481 33.87 -7.88 27.60
C ALA A 481 32.88 -9.05 27.54
N VAL A 482 31.65 -8.78 27.08
CA VAL A 482 30.66 -9.82 26.87
C VAL A 482 31.04 -10.54 25.58
N LYS A 483 31.84 -11.60 25.68
CA LYS A 483 32.03 -12.56 24.58
C LYS A 483 30.65 -13.09 24.18
N LYS A 484 30.08 -12.57 23.09
CA LYS A 484 28.86 -13.11 22.52
C LYS A 484 29.11 -14.57 22.13
N VAL A 485 28.66 -15.50 22.97
CA VAL A 485 28.47 -16.89 22.58
C VAL A 485 27.53 -16.85 21.38
N ALA A 486 28.02 -17.30 20.23
CA ALA A 486 27.23 -17.36 19.02
C ALA A 486 25.99 -18.22 19.28
N LYS A 487 24.81 -17.60 19.39
CA LYS A 487 23.55 -18.34 19.30
C LYS A 487 23.58 -19.13 17.99
N PRO A 488 23.33 -20.44 17.99
CA PRO A 488 23.29 -21.20 16.75
C PRO A 488 22.24 -20.54 15.85
N ARG A 489 22.67 -20.07 14.67
CA ARG A 489 21.74 -19.61 13.64
C ARG A 489 20.78 -20.76 13.37
N ALA A 490 19.50 -20.54 13.64
CA ALA A 490 18.45 -21.37 13.04
C ALA A 490 18.73 -21.43 11.54
N LYS A 491 18.90 -22.65 11.00
CA LYS A 491 19.18 -22.89 9.59
C LYS A 491 18.07 -22.24 8.77
N LYS A 492 18.34 -21.08 8.18
CA LYS A 492 17.56 -20.60 7.04
C LYS A 492 17.77 -21.61 5.92
N ALA A 493 16.68 -22.13 5.37
CA ALA A 493 16.70 -22.97 4.18
C ALA A 493 17.52 -22.27 3.08
N PRO A 494 18.35 -23.01 2.32
CA PRO A 494 19.19 -22.39 1.31
C PRO A 494 18.32 -21.77 0.22
N ALA A 495 18.59 -20.49 -0.08
CA ALA A 495 18.08 -19.84 -1.28
C ALA A 495 18.50 -20.66 -2.51
N LYS A 496 17.54 -21.05 -3.34
CA LYS A 496 17.78 -21.70 -4.64
C LYS A 496 18.66 -20.77 -5.47
N ARG A 497 19.93 -21.17 -5.66
CA ARG A 497 20.80 -20.61 -6.71
C ARG A 497 20.19 -20.96 -8.07
N SER A 498 19.97 -19.94 -8.90
CA SER A 498 19.72 -20.10 -10.32
C SER A 498 20.88 -20.86 -10.96
N ALA A 499 20.56 -21.94 -11.66
CA ALA A 499 21.53 -22.74 -12.40
C ALA A 499 21.99 -21.95 -13.65
N LYS A 500 23.31 -21.83 -13.81
CA LYS A 500 23.96 -21.37 -15.04
C LYS A 500 23.77 -22.44 -16.13
N PRO A 501 23.44 -22.12 -17.39
CA PRO A 501 23.29 -23.13 -18.43
C PRO A 501 24.63 -23.82 -18.75
N ARG A 502 24.64 -25.15 -18.76
CA ARG A 502 25.74 -25.96 -19.30
C ARG A 502 25.78 -25.82 -20.82
N ALA A 503 26.93 -25.43 -21.37
CA ALA A 503 27.21 -25.51 -22.80
C ALA A 503 27.09 -26.97 -23.29
N LYS A 504 26.24 -27.22 -24.30
CA LYS A 504 26.13 -28.52 -24.97
C LYS A 504 27.25 -28.68 -26.00
N LYS A 505 27.97 -29.80 -25.92
CA LYS A 505 28.92 -30.30 -26.94
C LYS A 505 28.18 -30.59 -28.25
N ALA A 506 28.80 -30.24 -29.38
CA ALA A 506 28.33 -30.54 -30.73
C ALA A 506 28.31 -32.05 -31.02
N PRO A 507 27.33 -32.57 -31.80
CA PRO A 507 27.35 -33.96 -32.24
C PRO A 507 28.22 -34.15 -33.49
N ALA A 508 28.97 -35.25 -33.49
CA ALA A 508 29.85 -35.68 -34.56
C ALA A 508 29.07 -36.10 -35.82
N LYS A 509 29.62 -35.73 -36.98
CA LYS A 509 29.20 -36.19 -38.31
C LYS A 509 29.29 -37.72 -38.40
N ARG A 510 28.23 -38.38 -38.87
CA ARG A 510 28.25 -39.79 -39.27
C ARG A 510 27.99 -39.90 -40.76
N SER A 511 28.95 -40.51 -41.46
CA SER A 511 29.01 -40.68 -42.90
C SER A 511 27.99 -41.69 -43.43
N THR A 512 27.57 -41.46 -44.66
CA THR A 512 26.75 -42.29 -45.53
C THR A 512 27.32 -43.70 -45.76
N ARG A 513 26.45 -44.71 -45.81
CA ARG A 513 26.68 -45.93 -46.60
C ARG A 513 25.37 -46.51 -47.13
N LYS A 514 25.27 -46.55 -48.46
CA LYS A 514 24.25 -47.22 -49.29
C LYS A 514 24.40 -48.75 -49.26
N LYS A 515 23.26 -49.44 -49.45
CA LYS A 515 23.01 -50.77 -50.10
C LYS A 515 21.92 -51.49 -49.29
N ALA A 516 20.99 -52.26 -49.84
CA ALA A 516 20.50 -52.54 -51.19
C ALA A 516 19.20 -53.37 -50.98
N ASP A 517 18.39 -53.46 -52.02
CA ASP A 517 17.13 -54.20 -52.10
C ASP A 517 17.18 -55.66 -51.63
N ALA A 518 16.04 -56.14 -51.11
CA ALA A 518 15.58 -57.51 -51.32
C ALA A 518 14.04 -57.55 -51.26
N ALA A 519 13.45 -57.98 -52.37
CA ALA A 519 12.03 -58.28 -52.56
C ALA A 519 11.57 -59.49 -51.73
N VAL A 520 10.30 -59.49 -51.29
CA VAL A 520 9.16 -60.27 -51.82
C VAL A 520 7.90 -59.50 -51.47
#